data_AF-A0A2W4KP56-F1
#
_entry.id   AF-A0A2W4KP56-F1
#
_cell.length_a   1.000
_cell.length_b   1.000
_cell.length_c   1.000
_cell.angle_alpha   90.00
_cell.angle_beta   90.00
_cell.angle_gamma   90.00
#
_symmetry.space_group_name_H-M   'P 1'
#
loop_
_entity.id
_entity.type
_entity.pdbx_description
1 polymer ?
#
loop_
_entity_poly.entity_id
_entity_poly.type
_entity_poly.pdbx_seq_one_letter_code
_entity_poly.pdbx_strand_id
1 'polypeptide(L)'
;MILTQEQIKKLSINLSKIDLTEPKLGDDLNSILKYVDLLNELDTSGIKPTVSVIESENILRNDIELDKNISPSDLLACSNQKIIANQIAISNIMK
;
A
#
# COMPACT_ATOMS: atom_id res chain seq x y z
N MET A 1 17.59 5.46 15.06
CA MET A 1 18.18 4.87 13.82
C MET A 1 18.33 5.95 12.72
N ILE A 2 19.19 5.80 11.69
CA ILE A 2 19.30 6.77 10.56
C ILE A 2 19.31 6.00 9.23
N LEU A 3 18.48 6.39 8.26
CA LEU A 3 18.50 5.83 6.90
C LEU A 3 19.57 6.48 6.02
N THR A 4 20.18 5.65 5.18
CA THR A 4 21.04 6.12 4.08
C THR A 4 20.21 6.51 2.85
N GLN A 5 20.79 7.35 1.99
CA GLN A 5 20.16 7.77 0.73
C GLN A 5 19.84 6.59 -0.21
N GLU A 6 20.67 5.54 -0.18
CA GLU A 6 20.41 4.31 -0.94
C GLU A 6 19.18 3.56 -0.44
N GLN A 7 18.98 3.51 0.89
CA GLN A 7 17.81 2.87 1.49
C GLN A 7 16.52 3.65 1.14
N ILE A 8 16.58 4.98 1.18
CA ILE A 8 15.47 5.85 0.78
C ILE A 8 15.11 5.63 -0.70
N LYS A 9 16.11 5.60 -1.59
CA LYS A 9 15.91 5.34 -3.01
C LYS A 9 15.33 3.94 -3.28
N LYS A 10 15.79 2.93 -2.56
CA LYS A 10 15.25 1.56 -2.64
C LYS A 10 13.78 1.52 -2.23
N LEU A 11 13.41 2.20 -1.16
CA LEU A 11 12.04 2.23 -0.65
C LEU A 11 11.10 2.97 -1.61
N SER A 12 11.55 4.12 -2.11
CA SER A 12 10.89 4.95 -3.11
C SER A 12 10.56 4.22 -4.40
N ILE A 13 11.59 3.74 -5.11
CA ILE A 13 11.46 3.28 -6.49
C ILE A 13 10.97 1.83 -6.55
N ASN A 14 11.51 0.97 -5.68
CA ASN A 14 11.32 -0.47 -5.83
C ASN A 14 10.12 -1.00 -5.03
N LEU A 15 9.82 -0.40 -3.87
CA LEU A 15 8.76 -0.88 -2.98
C LEU A 15 7.48 -0.06 -3.12
N SER A 16 7.59 1.26 -3.05
CA SER A 16 6.42 2.15 -3.03
C SER A 16 6.02 2.69 -4.40
N LYS A 17 6.90 2.57 -5.42
CA LYS A 17 6.72 3.15 -6.78
C LYS A 17 6.41 4.65 -6.75
N ILE A 18 7.06 5.38 -5.86
CA ILE A 18 6.96 6.83 -5.73
C ILE A 18 8.28 7.42 -6.22
N ASP A 19 8.25 8.33 -7.18
CA ASP A 19 9.44 9.07 -7.61
C ASP A 19 9.75 10.19 -6.61
N LEU A 20 10.80 10.00 -5.81
CA LEU A 20 11.25 11.01 -4.86
C LEU A 20 12.26 11.95 -5.54
N THR A 21 11.81 13.17 -5.83
CA THR A 21 12.64 14.24 -6.38
C THR A 21 13.20 15.18 -5.31
N GLU A 22 12.65 15.19 -4.09
CA GLU A 22 13.02 16.14 -3.05
C GLU A 22 13.96 15.57 -1.98
N PRO A 23 15.13 16.19 -1.74
CA PRO A 23 16.09 15.72 -0.74
C PRO A 23 15.60 15.90 0.70
N LYS A 24 14.65 16.81 0.95
CA LYS A 24 14.10 17.09 2.29
C LYS A 24 13.36 15.89 2.90
N LEU A 25 12.77 15.04 2.06
CA LEU A 25 12.00 13.91 2.55
C LEU A 25 12.87 12.89 3.32
N GLY A 26 14.15 12.78 2.99
CA GLY A 26 15.07 11.92 3.74
C GLY A 26 15.25 12.36 5.20
N ASP A 27 15.34 13.66 5.44
CA ASP A 27 15.50 14.23 6.79
C ASP A 27 14.21 14.14 7.60
N ASP A 28 13.06 14.35 6.94
CA ASP A 28 11.75 14.20 7.56
C ASP A 28 11.48 12.75 7.99
N LEU A 29 11.79 11.78 7.12
CA LEU A 29 11.67 10.34 7.43
C LEU A 29 12.56 9.95 8.61
N ASN A 30 13.79 10.45 8.65
CA ASN A 30 14.70 10.21 9.78
C ASN A 30 14.17 10.80 11.08
N SER A 31 13.48 11.95 11.02
CA SER A 31 12.86 12.57 12.19
C SER A 31 11.67 11.76 12.71
N ILE A 32 10.82 11.25 11.81
CA ILE A 32 9.70 10.38 12.16
C ILE A 32 10.19 9.08 12.82
N LEU A 33 11.24 8.46 12.28
CA LEU A 33 11.78 7.23 12.85
C LEU A 33 12.36 7.43 14.25
N LYS A 34 13.05 8.55 14.48
CA LYS A 34 13.51 8.91 15.83
C LYS A 34 12.36 9.09 16.81
N TYR A 35 11.21 9.60 16.34
CA TYR A 35 10.01 9.71 17.18
C TYR A 35 9.40 8.33 17.49
N VAL A 36 9.37 7.42 16.52
CA VAL A 36 8.88 6.05 16.71
C VAL A 36 9.79 5.23 17.64
N ASP A 37 11.10 5.53 17.66
CA ASP A 37 12.06 4.88 18.56
C ASP A 37 11.67 5.00 20.05
N LEU A 38 10.85 5.99 20.44
CA LEU A 38 10.29 6.14 21.79
C LEU A 38 9.46 4.93 22.25
N LEU A 39 8.84 4.20 21.31
CA LEU A 39 8.06 3.01 21.63
C LEU A 39 8.92 1.85 22.17
N ASN A 40 10.23 1.86 21.90
CA ASN A 40 11.15 0.84 22.40
C ASN A 40 11.45 0.95 23.90
N GLU A 41 11.07 2.07 24.55
CA GLU A 41 11.23 2.25 25.99
C GLU A 41 10.29 1.34 26.81
N LEU A 42 9.24 0.82 26.18
CA LEU A 42 8.26 -0.05 26.81
C LEU A 42 8.61 -1.53 26.56
N ASP A 43 8.67 -2.32 27.63
CA ASP A 43 8.84 -3.77 27.51
C ASP A 43 7.54 -4.41 27.00
N THR A 44 7.61 -5.02 25.82
CA THR A 44 6.51 -5.74 25.18
C THR A 44 6.71 -7.26 25.19
N SER A 45 7.70 -7.75 25.94
CA SER A 45 8.01 -9.18 26.04
C SER A 45 6.82 -9.97 26.57
N GLY A 46 6.38 -10.96 25.80
CA GLY A 46 5.26 -11.83 26.18
C GLY A 46 3.85 -11.26 25.94
N ILE A 47 3.74 -10.03 25.40
CA ILE A 47 2.45 -9.43 25.03
C ILE A 47 2.08 -9.87 23.60
N LYS A 48 0.83 -10.35 23.42
CA LYS A 48 0.31 -10.68 22.09
C LYS A 48 -0.01 -9.39 21.31
N PRO A 49 0.42 -9.26 20.04
CA PRO A 49 0.04 -8.12 19.21
C PRO A 49 -1.47 -8.03 19.00
N THR A 50 -2.02 -6.82 19.10
CA THR A 50 -3.44 -6.56 18.81
C THR A 50 -3.66 -6.46 17.29
N VAL A 51 -4.36 -7.44 16.71
CA VAL A 51 -4.66 -7.46 15.26
C VAL A 51 -5.96 -6.71 14.93
N SER A 52 -6.97 -6.86 15.77
CA SER A 52 -8.27 -6.18 15.66
C SER A 52 -8.74 -5.81 17.06
N VAL A 53 -9.42 -4.68 17.19
CA VAL A 53 -10.03 -4.23 18.46
C VAL A 53 -11.24 -5.09 18.83
N ILE A 54 -11.93 -5.62 17.81
CA ILE A 54 -13.09 -6.49 17.96
C ILE A 54 -12.62 -7.94 17.80
N GLU A 55 -13.17 -8.84 18.60
CA GLU A 55 -12.98 -10.28 18.45
C GLU A 55 -13.42 -10.70 17.05
N SER A 56 -12.44 -11.13 16.25
CA SER A 56 -12.67 -11.53 14.87
C SER A 56 -12.88 -13.04 14.82
N GLU A 57 -14.05 -13.45 14.37
CA GLU A 57 -14.30 -14.82 13.94
C GLU A 57 -14.15 -14.93 12.41
N ASN A 58 -13.86 -16.13 11.91
CA ASN A 58 -13.76 -16.35 10.48
C ASN A 58 -15.15 -16.35 9.84
N ILE A 59 -15.58 -15.21 9.33
CA ILE A 59 -16.85 -15.07 8.60
C ILE A 59 -16.62 -15.47 7.14
N LEU A 60 -17.08 -16.67 6.77
CA LEU A 60 -17.00 -17.17 5.41
C LEU A 60 -18.15 -16.63 4.56
N ARG A 61 -17.87 -16.33 3.29
CA ARG A 61 -18.88 -16.00 2.28
C ARG A 61 -19.51 -17.29 1.75
N ASN A 62 -20.84 -17.33 1.63
CA ASN A 62 -21.55 -18.43 0.98
C ASN A 62 -21.18 -18.55 -0.51
N ASP A 63 -21.11 -19.78 -1.01
CA ASP A 63 -20.83 -20.07 -2.42
C ASP A 63 -22.13 -19.99 -3.25
N ILE A 64 -22.63 -18.77 -3.41
CA ILE A 64 -23.80 -18.47 -4.22
C ILE A 64 -23.46 -17.44 -5.30
N GLU A 65 -24.07 -17.59 -6.47
CA GLU A 65 -24.03 -16.57 -7.51
C GLU A 65 -24.92 -15.39 -7.09
N LEU A 66 -24.39 -14.19 -7.23
CA LEU A 66 -25.12 -12.95 -6.98
C LEU A 66 -25.35 -12.26 -8.32
N ASP A 67 -26.57 -11.75 -8.54
CA ASP A 67 -26.88 -10.94 -9.71
C ASP A 67 -26.02 -9.66 -9.73
N LYS A 68 -25.20 -9.53 -10.77
CA LYS A 68 -24.35 -8.35 -10.98
C LYS A 68 -25.01 -7.40 -11.97
N ASN A 69 -25.68 -6.37 -11.46
CA ASN A 69 -26.23 -5.27 -12.27
C ASN A 69 -25.13 -4.25 -12.63
N ILE A 70 -24.04 -4.70 -13.26
CA ILE A 70 -22.92 -3.83 -13.64
C ILE A 70 -22.62 -4.04 -15.11
N SER A 71 -22.68 -2.97 -15.91
CA SER A 71 -22.31 -3.03 -17.31
C SER A 71 -20.80 -2.80 -17.48
N PRO A 72 -20.15 -3.40 -18.50
CA PRO A 72 -18.75 -3.12 -18.80
C PRO A 72 -18.46 -1.63 -19.03
N SER A 73 -19.42 -0.89 -19.57
CA SER A 73 -19.32 0.57 -19.76
C SER A 73 -19.20 1.34 -18.45
N ASP A 74 -19.91 0.92 -17.40
CA ASP A 74 -19.87 1.61 -16.09
C ASP A 74 -18.48 1.47 -15.44
N LEU A 75 -17.86 0.29 -15.57
CA LEU A 75 -16.52 0.03 -15.04
C LEU A 75 -15.44 0.81 -15.79
N LEU A 76 -15.56 0.91 -17.11
CA LEU A 76 -14.59 1.63 -17.94
C LEU A 76 -14.68 3.14 -17.76
N ALA A 77 -15.83 3.68 -17.36
CA ALA A 77 -15.98 5.09 -17.02
C ALA A 77 -15.16 5.53 -15.80
N CYS A 78 -14.75 4.59 -14.92
CA CYS A 78 -13.89 4.88 -13.77
C CYS A 78 -12.40 5.00 -14.12
N SER A 79 -11.99 4.75 -15.37
CA SER A 79 -10.58 4.73 -15.77
C SER A 79 -10.22 5.93 -16.64
N ASN A 80 -9.12 6.61 -16.29
CA ASN A 80 -8.56 7.72 -17.08
C ASN A 80 -7.66 7.24 -18.24
N GLN A 81 -7.50 5.93 -18.40
CA GLN A 81 -6.62 5.34 -19.41
C GLN A 81 -7.32 5.21 -20.77
N LYS A 82 -6.53 5.01 -21.84
CA LYS A 82 -7.09 4.74 -23.17
C LYS A 82 -7.83 3.40 -23.16
N ILE A 83 -9.04 3.40 -23.69
CA ILE A 83 -9.86 2.20 -23.84
C ILE A 83 -9.69 1.69 -25.27
N ILE A 84 -9.25 0.43 -25.42
CA ILE A 84 -9.13 -0.25 -26.71
C ILE A 84 -9.89 -1.56 -26.61
N ALA A 85 -10.80 -1.83 -27.55
CA ALA A 85 -11.59 -3.07 -27.60
C ALA A 85 -12.27 -3.44 -26.27
N ASN A 86 -12.88 -2.47 -25.59
CA ASN A 86 -13.54 -2.64 -24.28
C ASN A 86 -12.60 -3.09 -23.13
N GLN A 87 -11.32 -2.74 -23.23
CA GLN A 87 -10.29 -3.04 -22.22
C GLN A 87 -9.47 -1.79 -21.88
N ILE A 88 -8.89 -1.78 -20.69
CA ILE A 88 -7.96 -0.74 -20.25
C ILE A 88 -6.60 -1.01 -20.89
N ALA A 89 -6.16 -0.13 -21.78
CA ALA A 89 -4.85 -0.25 -22.41
C ALA A 89 -3.76 0.26 -21.46
N ILE A 90 -2.78 -0.60 -21.18
CA ILE A 90 -1.55 -0.25 -20.45
C ILE A 90 -0.33 -0.42 -21.36
N SER A 91 0.74 0.30 -21.05
CA SER A 91 2.04 0.07 -21.70
C SER A 91 2.53 -1.35 -21.39
N ASN A 92 3.11 -2.01 -22.40
CA ASN A 92 3.71 -3.33 -22.22
C ASN A 92 4.83 -3.26 -21.17
N ILE A 93 4.81 -4.19 -20.21
CA ILE A 93 5.72 -4.24 -19.07
C ILE A 93 6.99 -5.05 -19.38
N MET A 94 7.04 -5.76 -20.52
CA MET A 94 8.27 -6.45 -20.93
C MET A 94 9.38 -5.42 -21.23
N LYS A 95 10.35 -5.38 -20.32
CA LYS A 95 11.73 -4.95 -20.56
C LYS A 95 12.57 -6.17 -20.90
#